data_AF-A0A345PHD5-F1
#
_entry.id   AF-A0A345PHD5-F1
#
_cell.length_a   1.000
_cell.length_b   1.000
_cell.length_c   1.000
_cell.angle_alpha   90.00
_cell.angle_beta   90.00
_cell.angle_gamma   90.00
#
_symmetry.space_group_name_H-M   'P 1'
#
loop_
_entity.id
_entity.type
_entity.pdbx_description
1 polymer ?
#
loop_
_entity_poly.entity_id
_entity_poly.type
_entity_poly.pdbx_seq_one_letter_code
_entity_poly.pdbx_strand_id
1 'polypeptide(L)'
;MIRIIALLLLFIPGFLTVFGIKMMRDSLFSEFYPIFFNSGIQFVIGFLFTIGGIAFLGGFVIYRDRKKEHNMKENKLEKLEKDG
;
A
#
# COMPACT_ATOMS: atom_id res chain seq x y z
N MET A 1 -20.34 -2.78 -3.56
CA MET A 1 -19.51 -2.05 -4.54
C MET A 1 -18.26 -1.38 -3.94
N ILE A 2 -18.26 -0.92 -2.67
CA ILE A 2 -17.08 -0.30 -1.99
C ILE A 2 -15.80 -1.16 -1.98
N ARG A 3 -15.91 -2.50 -1.99
CA ARG A 3 -14.76 -3.41 -1.94
C ARG A 3 -13.84 -3.32 -3.17
N ILE A 4 -14.39 -3.04 -4.36
CA ILE A 4 -13.62 -2.92 -5.61
C ILE A 4 -12.83 -1.61 -5.64
N ILE A 5 -13.43 -0.53 -5.14
CA ILE A 5 -12.76 0.78 -5.03
C ILE A 5 -11.56 0.67 -4.09
N ALA A 6 -11.71 0.00 -2.95
CA ALA A 6 -10.61 -0.28 -2.04
C ALA A 6 -9.45 -1.03 -2.71
N LEU A 7 -9.75 -1.98 -3.60
CA LEU A 7 -8.75 -2.75 -4.34
C LEU A 7 -8.03 -1.90 -5.39
N LEU A 8 -8.78 -1.07 -6.13
CA LEU A 8 -8.24 -0.10 -7.08
C LEU A 8 -7.37 0.97 -6.41
N LEU A 9 -7.77 1.44 -5.23
CA LEU A 9 -7.01 2.40 -4.43
C LEU A 9 -5.70 1.78 -3.92
N LEU A 10 -5.69 0.46 -3.69
CA LEU A 10 -4.50 -0.30 -3.33
C LEU A 10 -3.58 -0.59 -4.52
N PHE A 11 -4.11 -0.58 -5.74
CA PHE A 11 -3.38 -0.90 -6.95
C PHE A 11 -2.29 0.12 -7.26
N ILE A 12 -2.58 1.42 -7.07
CA ILE A 12 -1.65 2.52 -7.29
C ILE A 12 -0.38 2.41 -6.40
N PRO A 13 -0.48 2.31 -5.06
CA PRO A 13 0.68 2.16 -4.21
C PRO A 13 1.38 0.81 -4.42
N GLY A 14 0.65 -0.26 -4.73
CA GLY A 14 1.25 -1.55 -5.08
C GLY A 14 2.12 -1.48 -6.33
N PHE A 15 1.65 -0.78 -7.38
CA PHE A 15 2.41 -0.57 -8.60
C PHE A 15 3.66 0.29 -8.34
N LEU A 16 3.53 1.35 -7.53
CA LEU A 16 4.67 2.18 -7.09
C LEU A 16 5.72 1.38 -6.33
N THR A 17 5.32 0.44 -5.46
CA THR A 17 6.26 -0.45 -4.76
C THR A 17 7.05 -1.32 -5.74
N VAL A 18 6.37 -1.98 -6.69
CA VAL A 18 7.03 -2.83 -7.69
C VAL A 18 7.96 -2.01 -8.57
N PHE A 19 7.54 -0.80 -8.96
CA PHE A 19 8.35 0.13 -9.73
C PHE A 19 9.60 0.59 -8.97
N GLY A 20 9.48 0.89 -7.67
CA GLY A 20 10.59 1.22 -6.79
C GLY A 20 11.62 0.08 -6.69
N ILE A 21 11.16 -1.16 -6.49
CA ILE A 21 12.03 -2.35 -6.45
C ILE A 21 12.76 -2.52 -7.79
N LYS A 22 12.06 -2.33 -8.92
CA LYS A 22 12.66 -2.39 -10.25
C LYS A 22 13.78 -1.36 -10.38
N MET A 23 13.56 -0.10 -9.97
CA MET A 23 14.58 0.94 -9.99
C MET A 23 15.80 0.61 -9.10
N MET A 24 15.59 0.02 -7.91
CA MET A 24 16.68 -0.40 -7.03
C MET A 24 17.53 -1.49 -7.68
N ARG A 25 16.89 -2.47 -8.32
CA ARG A 25 17.58 -3.53 -9.07
C ARG A 25 18.39 -2.93 -10.21
N ASP A 26 17.78 -2.07 -11.03
CA ASP A 26 18.43 -1.47 -12.21
C ASP A 26 19.65 -0.62 -11.78
N SER A 27 19.59 0.03 -10.61
CA SER A 27 20.72 0.75 -10.01
C SER A 27 21.90 -0.15 -9.62
N LEU A 28 21.65 -1.41 -9.24
CA LEU A 28 22.70 -2.39 -8.87
C LEU A 28 23.42 -2.98 -10.09
N PHE A 29 22.75 -3.04 -11.24
CA PHE A 29 23.31 -3.57 -12.50
C PHE A 29 23.98 -2.50 -13.37
N SER A 30 24.10 -1.27 -12.87
CA SER A 30 24.58 -0.12 -13.62
C SER A 30 23.77 0.20 -14.90
N GLU A 31 22.52 -0.27 -14.98
CA GLU A 31 21.55 0.15 -16.00
C GLU A 31 20.75 1.33 -15.45
N PHE A 32 21.17 2.53 -15.78
CA PHE A 32 20.51 3.76 -15.37
C PHE A 32 19.77 4.37 -16.54
N TYR A 33 18.63 5.00 -16.25
CA TYR A 33 18.09 5.98 -17.17
C TYR A 33 19.08 7.15 -17.28
N PRO A 34 19.30 7.72 -18.47
CA PRO A 34 20.24 8.82 -18.70
C PRO A 34 19.91 10.10 -17.90
N ILE A 35 18.76 10.14 -17.24
CA ILE A 35 18.29 11.23 -16.36
C ILE A 35 18.91 11.12 -14.96
N PHE A 36 19.33 9.92 -14.51
CA PHE A 36 19.94 9.69 -13.20
C PHE A 36 21.46 9.63 -13.33
N PHE A 37 22.12 10.76 -13.10
CA PHE A 37 23.59 10.90 -13.15
C PHE A 37 24.34 10.09 -12.07
N ASN A 38 23.64 9.55 -11.05
CA ASN A 38 24.26 8.86 -9.93
C ASN A 38 23.42 7.66 -9.49
N SER A 39 24.02 6.47 -9.53
CA SER A 39 23.41 5.19 -9.16
C SER A 39 22.86 5.17 -7.72
N GLY A 40 23.50 5.93 -6.81
CA GLY A 40 23.04 6.08 -5.43
C GLY A 40 21.71 6.82 -5.33
N ILE A 41 21.49 7.83 -6.16
CA ILE A 41 20.26 8.63 -6.15
C ILE A 41 19.08 7.80 -6.68
N GLN A 42 19.30 7.04 -7.76
CA GLN A 42 18.29 6.13 -8.31
C GLN A 42 17.91 5.04 -7.28
N PHE A 43 18.88 4.52 -6.53
CA PHE A 43 18.63 3.58 -5.44
C PHE A 43 17.81 4.20 -4.30
N VAL A 44 18.16 5.40 -3.83
CA VAL A 44 17.43 6.06 -2.73
C VAL A 44 16.00 6.39 -3.14
N ILE A 45 15.78 6.86 -4.38
CA ILE A 45 14.44 7.14 -4.90
C ILE A 45 13.63 5.85 -5.02
N GLY A 46 14.20 4.78 -5.57
CA GLY A 46 13.56 3.46 -5.62
C GLY A 46 13.24 2.93 -4.22
N PHE A 47 14.12 3.14 -3.25
CA PHE A 47 13.93 2.75 -1.85
C PHE A 47 12.80 3.53 -1.19
N LEU A 48 12.72 4.84 -1.41
CA LEU A 48 11.62 5.68 -0.91
C LEU A 48 10.27 5.26 -1.51
N PHE A 49 10.21 4.97 -2.80
CA PHE A 49 8.98 4.45 -3.41
C PHE A 49 8.59 3.08 -2.87
N THR A 50 9.57 2.22 -2.60
CA THR A 50 9.33 0.88 -2.05
C THR A 50 8.80 0.98 -0.62
N ILE A 51 9.50 1.68 0.28
CA ILE A 51 9.07 1.87 1.68
C ILE A 51 7.76 2.64 1.74
N GLY A 52 7.62 3.73 0.97
CA GLY A 52 6.42 4.53 0.93
C GLY A 52 5.21 3.71 0.48
N GLY A 53 5.36 2.91 -0.58
CA GLY A 53 4.28 2.04 -1.05
C GLY A 53 3.92 0.92 -0.06
N ILE A 54 4.92 0.28 0.57
CA ILE A 54 4.68 -0.74 1.63
C ILE A 54 4.01 -0.12 2.86
N ALA A 55 4.48 1.04 3.31
CA ALA A 55 3.89 1.77 4.44
C ALA A 55 2.45 2.18 4.15
N PHE A 56 2.16 2.62 2.93
CA PHE A 56 0.80 2.95 2.50
C PHE A 56 -0.09 1.71 2.44
N LEU A 57 0.41 0.60 1.90
CA LEU A 57 -0.28 -0.69 1.89
C LEU A 57 -0.60 -1.17 3.30
N GLY A 58 0.38 -1.17 4.20
CA GLY A 58 0.20 -1.58 5.60
C GLY A 58 -0.75 -0.66 6.37
N GLY A 59 -0.62 0.66 6.20
CA GLY A 59 -1.52 1.65 6.80
C GLY A 59 -2.97 1.49 6.33
N PHE A 60 -3.17 1.22 5.04
CA PHE A 60 -4.50 0.95 4.49
C PHE A 60 -5.11 -0.34 5.06
N VAL A 61 -4.31 -1.41 5.21
CA VAL A 61 -4.77 -2.66 5.81
C VAL A 61 -5.26 -2.43 7.23
N ILE A 62 -4.49 -1.70 8.06
CA ILE A 62 -4.86 -1.36 9.44
C ILE A 62 -6.14 -0.51 9.50
N TYR A 63 -6.23 0.53 8.66
CA TYR A 63 -7.43 1.38 8.58
C TYR A 63 -8.67 0.57 8.20
N ARG A 64 -8.53 -0.33 7.22
CA ARG A 64 -9.63 -1.19 6.77
C ARG A 64 -10.05 -2.19 7.84
N ASP A 65 -9.11 -2.70 8.61
CA ASP A 65 -9.40 -3.71 9.65
C ASP A 65 -10.17 -3.10 10.83
N ARG A 66 -9.77 -1.91 11.29
CA ARG A 66 -10.51 -1.16 12.33
C ARG A 66 -11.97 -0.91 11.95
N LYS A 67 -12.23 -0.62 10.67
CA LYS A 67 -13.60 -0.39 10.18
C LYS A 67 -14.46 -1.66 10.17
N LYS A 68 -13.86 -2.86 10.07
CA LYS A 68 -14.60 -4.13 10.15
C LYS A 68 -14.99 -4.47 11.58
N GLU A 69 -14.14 -4.15 12.55
CA GLU A 69 -14.41 -4.41 13.96
C GLU A 69 -15.63 -3.61 14.47
N HIS A 70 -15.76 -2.34 14.06
CA HIS A 70 -16.89 -1.49 14.44
C HIS A 70 -18.24 -2.06 13.96
N ASN A 71 -18.34 -2.42 12.66
CA ASN A 71 -19.56 -2.98 12.09
C ASN A 71 -19.96 -4.33 12.71
N MET A 72 -18.99 -5.10 13.21
CA MET A 72 -19.26 -6.36 13.92
C MET A 72 -19.88 -6.11 15.30
N LYS A 73 -19.43 -5.08 16.03
CA LYS A 73 -19.97 -4.73 17.34
C LYS A 73 -21.41 -4.22 17.26
N GLU A 74 -21.69 -3.37 16.29
CA GLU A 74 -23.01 -2.77 16.06
C GLU A 74 -24.07 -3.83 15.71
N ASN A 75 -23.78 -4.73 14.76
CA ASN A 75 -24.65 -5.87 14.42
C ASN A 75 -24.91 -6.82 15.61
N LYS A 76 -23.98 -6.88 16.57
CA LYS A 76 -24.12 -7.72 17.77
C LYS A 76 -25.06 -7.09 18.79
N LEU A 77 -25.00 -5.76 18.94
CA LEU A 77 -25.91 -4.97 19.79
C LEU A 77 -27.35 -5.00 19.25
N GLU A 78 -27.56 -4.81 17.95
CA GLU A 78 -28.89 -4.89 17.34
C GLU A 78 -29.54 -6.27 17.50
N LYS A 79 -28.75 -7.35 17.48
CA LYS A 79 -29.27 -8.70 17.76
C LYS A 79 -29.70 -8.87 19.20
N LEU A 80 -28.92 -8.33 20.15
CA LEU A 80 -29.25 -8.40 21.57
C LEU A 80 -30.52 -7.61 21.92
N GLU A 81 -30.79 -6.51 21.20
CA GLU A 81 -32.01 -5.70 21.39
C GLU A 81 -33.25 -6.33 20.75
N LYS A 82 -33.09 -7.17 19.70
CA LYS A 82 -34.22 -7.88 19.06
C LYS A 82 -34.61 -9.19 19.73
N ASP A 83 -33.70 -9.81 20.47
CA ASP A 83 -33.90 -11.10 21.12
C ASP A 83 -34.40 -10.97 22.58
N GLY A 84 -34.47 -9.75 23.14
CA GLY A 84 -34.96 -9.45 24.49
C GLY A 84 -36.35 -8.80 24.50
#